data_AF-A0A973HM19-F1
#
_entry.id   AF-A0A973HM19-F1
#
_cell.length_a   1.000
_cell.length_b   1.000
_cell.length_c   1.000
_cell.angle_alpha   90.00
_cell.angle_beta   90.00
_cell.angle_gamma   90.00
#
_symmetry.space_group_name_H-M   'P 1'
#
loop_
_entity.id
_entity.type
_entity.pdbx_description
1 polymer ?
#
loop_
_entity_poly.entity_id
_entity_poly.type
_entity_poly.pdbx_seq_one_letter_code
_entity_poly.pdbx_strand_id
1 'polypeptide(L)'
;MDITPSEHFTPVSLSSIYNCHRDELPDNHPIPEMIIGKSGINEFRGIPFDIGPEDGPNVCLLETETISLDLAGQKASYILFLHAVANETVTALPELPAPAEPGTSFGGLVSDYTIEYEDGESVAHSINRRFAIQQYNNDWGSSAMAAIPACKEGSYRSNSEDSILGTIPKSPGVAECRNVSARDSSNQPRAYIYAMPNPHPDKPLKSLKISPSESSVIYGISLTQLVEHPLRFQQRRKLILTLPEGHEFNAIGELDDIEFDLGNVISARQQLLYKDWTADPVDVQPDRSANTVLIEYATHPAAKLYLKTGDGQKSYDLLNLNEAMLDVSPAHRPVKIRVIDKDSRVAVGVRIHFHGEAGEYLPPKGNHRKVNDNWFMDNYGEFANGANDYAYIHGECILDAPLGTVYVEITRGYEIAPLRESFTVDADTNEICFELERVLDWRNRGWVTADTHVHFLSPATAVLEGEGEDVN
;
A
#
# COMPACT_ATOMS: atom_id res chain seq x y z
N MET A 1 -4.20 11.59 -10.29
CA MET A 1 -4.37 13.05 -10.14
C MET A 1 -2.98 13.66 -10.16
N ASP A 2 -2.75 14.71 -10.96
CA ASP A 2 -1.48 15.45 -10.87
C ASP A 2 -1.52 16.32 -9.62
N ILE A 3 -0.70 16.01 -8.63
CA ILE A 3 -0.54 16.80 -7.42
C ILE A 3 0.80 17.52 -7.43
N THR A 4 0.88 18.64 -6.71
CA THR A 4 2.15 19.34 -6.53
C THR A 4 3.17 18.41 -5.85
N PRO A 5 4.43 18.39 -6.29
CA PRO A 5 5.49 17.67 -5.58
C PRO A 5 5.55 18.14 -4.12
N SER A 6 5.99 17.24 -3.24
CA SER A 6 6.12 17.54 -1.83
C SER A 6 7.10 18.69 -1.58
N GLU A 7 6.71 19.64 -0.74
CA GLU A 7 7.51 20.83 -0.40
C GLU A 7 8.76 20.50 0.43
N HIS A 8 8.86 19.28 0.94
CA HIS A 8 9.97 18.81 1.78
C HIS A 8 11.27 18.51 1.01
N PHE A 9 11.24 18.68 -0.32
CA PHE A 9 12.33 18.31 -1.20
C PHE A 9 12.75 19.46 -2.10
N THR A 10 14.05 19.59 -2.32
CA THR A 10 14.64 20.58 -3.22
C THR A 10 15.44 19.86 -4.31
N PRO A 11 15.01 19.93 -5.58
CA PRO A 11 15.76 19.32 -6.68
C PRO A 11 17.11 20.03 -6.86
N VAL A 12 18.15 19.26 -7.19
CA VAL A 12 19.49 19.78 -7.49
C VAL A 12 19.71 19.72 -8.99
N SER A 13 20.07 20.86 -9.58
CA SER A 13 20.40 20.90 -11.01
C SER A 13 21.71 20.18 -11.28
N LEU A 14 21.69 19.27 -12.25
CA LEU A 14 22.87 18.52 -12.69
C LEU A 14 23.49 19.10 -13.96
N SER A 15 23.06 20.30 -14.38
CA SER A 15 23.50 20.97 -15.61
C SER A 15 25.01 21.14 -15.75
N SER A 16 25.74 21.25 -14.64
CA SER A 16 27.20 21.36 -14.61
C SER A 16 27.94 20.03 -14.83
N ILE A 17 27.23 18.90 -14.72
CA ILE A 17 27.81 17.55 -14.78
C ILE A 17 27.16 16.63 -15.82
N TYR A 18 26.16 17.10 -16.57
CA TYR A 18 25.63 16.34 -17.71
C TYR A 18 26.73 16.15 -18.76
N ASN A 19 26.91 14.91 -19.19
CA ASN A 19 27.98 14.51 -20.11
C ASN A 19 27.50 13.64 -21.28
N CYS A 20 26.23 13.22 -21.27
CA CYS A 20 25.64 12.37 -22.30
C CYS A 20 24.18 12.80 -22.54
N HIS A 21 23.71 12.69 -23.78
CA HIS A 21 22.28 12.76 -24.08
C HIS A 21 21.66 11.38 -23.85
N ARG A 22 20.48 11.30 -23.22
CA ARG A 22 19.84 10.02 -22.86
C ARG A 22 19.59 9.08 -24.04
N ASP A 23 19.36 9.63 -25.24
CA ASP A 23 19.18 8.86 -26.48
C ASP A 23 20.50 8.32 -27.08
N GLU A 24 21.64 8.80 -26.57
CA GLU A 24 22.99 8.34 -26.95
C GLU A 24 23.57 7.36 -25.92
N LEU A 25 22.79 6.99 -24.90
CA LEU A 25 23.20 6.01 -23.90
C LEU A 25 23.48 4.64 -24.56
N PRO A 26 24.48 3.88 -24.06
CA PRO A 26 24.75 2.54 -24.58
C PRO A 26 23.54 1.59 -24.39
N ASP A 27 23.44 0.54 -25.21
CA ASP A 27 22.29 -0.39 -25.25
C ASP A 27 21.95 -1.05 -23.89
N ASN A 28 22.93 -1.18 -22.99
CA ASN A 28 22.73 -1.70 -21.64
C ASN A 28 22.15 -0.67 -20.66
N HIS A 29 21.89 0.56 -21.10
CA HIS A 29 21.21 1.64 -20.36
C HIS A 29 19.91 2.07 -21.07
N PRO A 30 18.91 1.17 -21.20
CA PRO A 30 17.65 1.53 -21.84
C PRO A 30 16.95 2.66 -21.08
N ILE A 31 16.38 3.62 -21.80
CA ILE A 31 15.67 4.75 -21.19
C ILE A 31 14.38 4.25 -20.53
N PRO A 32 14.19 4.48 -19.21
CA PRO A 32 12.93 4.14 -18.53
C PRO A 32 11.76 4.88 -19.16
N GLU A 33 10.64 4.18 -19.42
CA GLU A 33 9.44 4.77 -20.03
C GLU A 33 8.97 6.01 -19.27
N MET A 34 9.05 5.95 -17.94
CA MET A 34 8.68 7.04 -17.06
C MET A 34 9.56 8.30 -17.17
N ILE A 35 10.69 8.26 -17.88
CA ILE A 35 11.63 9.37 -18.11
C ILE A 35 11.52 9.88 -19.56
N ILE A 36 10.96 9.09 -20.48
CA ILE A 36 10.81 9.48 -21.89
C ILE A 36 9.98 10.77 -21.99
N GLY A 37 10.49 11.73 -22.76
CA GLY A 37 9.81 13.02 -23.00
C GLY A 37 9.75 13.95 -21.78
N LYS A 38 10.41 13.63 -20.66
CA LYS A 38 10.47 14.51 -19.48
C LYS A 38 11.69 15.42 -19.51
N SER A 39 11.47 16.70 -19.23
CA SER A 39 12.49 17.73 -19.04
C SER A 39 12.08 18.67 -17.90
N GLY A 40 13.05 19.30 -17.23
CA GLY A 40 12.85 20.16 -16.08
C GLY A 40 12.34 19.43 -14.83
N ILE A 41 11.66 20.16 -13.95
CA ILE A 41 11.16 19.61 -12.67
C ILE A 41 10.03 18.60 -12.92
N ASN A 42 10.31 17.34 -12.59
CA ASN A 42 9.35 16.24 -12.67
C ASN A 42 9.24 15.52 -11.34
N GLU A 43 8.05 15.03 -11.03
CA GLU A 43 7.75 14.31 -9.80
C GLU A 43 7.83 12.80 -9.99
N PHE A 44 8.43 12.14 -9.00
CA PHE A 44 8.44 10.69 -8.84
C PHE A 44 8.23 10.32 -7.37
N ARG A 45 7.07 9.73 -7.04
CA ARG A 45 6.64 9.37 -5.67
C ARG A 45 6.60 10.55 -4.69
N GLY A 46 6.07 11.68 -5.13
CA GLY A 46 6.03 12.96 -4.44
C GLY A 46 7.33 13.74 -4.49
N ILE A 47 8.42 13.16 -4.99
CA ILE A 47 9.75 13.76 -4.91
C ILE A 47 10.06 14.48 -6.23
N PRO A 48 10.34 15.80 -6.22
CA PRO A 48 10.77 16.54 -7.40
C PRO A 48 12.24 16.24 -7.74
N PHE A 49 12.50 16.02 -9.02
CA PHE A 49 13.84 15.91 -9.61
C PHE A 49 13.94 16.84 -10.82
N ASP A 50 15.07 17.53 -10.97
CA ASP A 50 15.40 18.31 -12.17
C ASP A 50 15.94 17.36 -13.24
N ILE A 51 15.07 16.95 -14.17
CA ILE A 51 15.42 16.10 -15.30
C ILE A 51 16.03 16.96 -16.40
N GLY A 52 17.12 16.50 -17.00
CA GLY A 52 17.86 17.32 -17.94
C GLY A 52 17.04 17.83 -19.14
N PRO A 53 17.54 18.87 -19.83
CA PRO A 53 16.84 19.54 -20.92
C PRO A 53 16.56 18.59 -22.10
N GLU A 54 15.68 19.04 -23.01
CA GLU A 54 15.39 18.32 -24.26
C GLU A 54 16.59 18.27 -25.19
N ASP A 55 17.34 19.38 -25.28
CA ASP A 55 18.51 19.50 -26.15
C ASP A 55 19.83 19.38 -25.39
N GLY A 56 20.81 18.72 -26.00
CA GLY A 56 22.18 18.59 -25.47
C GLY A 56 22.30 17.59 -24.31
N PRO A 57 23.49 17.47 -23.68
CA PRO A 57 23.69 16.54 -22.57
C PRO A 57 22.65 16.75 -21.46
N ASN A 58 21.96 15.67 -21.07
CA ASN A 58 20.80 15.72 -20.17
C ASN A 58 20.76 14.59 -19.13
N VAL A 59 21.79 13.75 -19.08
CA VAL A 59 22.01 12.76 -18.02
C VAL A 59 23.48 12.74 -17.62
N CYS A 60 23.77 12.24 -16.41
CA CYS A 60 25.12 12.00 -15.94
C CYS A 60 25.43 10.50 -16.10
N LEU A 61 26.12 10.15 -17.18
CA LEU A 61 26.65 8.80 -17.43
C LEU A 61 27.96 8.63 -16.66
N LEU A 62 28.02 7.65 -15.77
CA LEU A 62 29.14 7.36 -14.89
C LEU A 62 29.86 6.11 -15.40
N GLU A 63 31.07 6.25 -15.94
CA GLU A 63 31.86 5.11 -16.43
C GLU A 63 33.17 4.92 -15.66
N THR A 64 34.09 5.88 -15.76
CA THR A 64 35.43 5.77 -15.16
C THR A 64 35.91 7.07 -14.52
N GLU A 65 35.50 8.23 -15.04
CA GLU A 65 35.91 9.52 -14.50
C GLU A 65 35.15 9.86 -13.22
N THR A 66 35.88 10.38 -12.23
CA THR A 66 35.25 10.93 -11.02
C THR A 66 34.66 12.30 -11.33
N ILE A 67 33.39 12.47 -11.02
CA ILE A 67 32.64 13.71 -11.24
C ILE A 67 32.42 14.40 -9.89
N SER A 68 32.41 15.73 -9.91
CA SER A 68 32.14 16.56 -8.72
C SER A 68 30.98 17.50 -9.00
N LEU A 69 29.96 17.45 -8.15
CA LEU A 69 28.80 18.34 -8.17
C LEU A 69 28.87 19.31 -6.99
N ASP A 70 28.67 20.60 -7.24
CA ASP A 70 28.51 21.60 -6.18
C ASP A 70 27.10 21.52 -5.57
N LEU A 71 27.01 21.48 -4.24
CA LEU A 71 25.74 21.43 -3.50
C LEU A 71 25.35 22.79 -2.89
N ALA A 72 26.14 23.83 -3.14
CA ALA A 72 25.87 25.23 -2.83
C ALA A 72 25.59 25.50 -1.33
N GLY A 73 26.25 24.77 -0.43
CA GLY A 73 26.13 24.98 1.02
C GLY A 73 24.77 24.56 1.61
N GLN A 74 23.94 23.85 0.84
CA GLN A 74 22.64 23.39 1.32
C GLN A 74 22.78 22.37 2.45
N LYS A 75 21.79 22.30 3.34
CA LYS A 75 21.69 21.26 4.38
C LYS A 75 20.68 20.21 3.96
N ALA A 76 20.99 18.95 4.23
CA ALA A 76 20.09 17.84 3.94
C ALA A 76 20.29 16.71 4.95
N SER A 77 19.21 16.07 5.38
CA SER A 77 19.25 14.81 6.11
C SER A 77 19.43 13.61 5.18
N TYR A 78 18.92 13.70 3.96
CA TYR A 78 19.11 12.70 2.90
C TYR A 78 19.39 13.37 1.56
N ILE A 79 20.24 12.72 0.77
CA ILE A 79 20.43 13.01 -0.66
C ILE A 79 19.74 11.89 -1.43
N LEU A 80 18.73 12.24 -2.22
CA LEU A 80 17.94 11.30 -3.00
C LEU A 80 18.46 11.26 -4.44
N PHE A 81 18.66 10.05 -4.94
CA PHE A 81 19.15 9.79 -6.30
C PHE A 81 18.08 9.09 -7.12
N LEU A 82 17.80 9.61 -8.32
CA LEU A 82 17.08 8.89 -9.36
C LEU A 82 18.12 8.30 -10.32
N HIS A 83 18.37 7.00 -10.22
CA HIS A 83 19.49 6.36 -10.92
C HIS A 83 19.24 4.89 -11.26
N ALA A 84 20.06 4.35 -12.16
CA ALA A 84 20.09 2.93 -12.49
C ALA A 84 21.51 2.52 -12.91
N VAL A 85 21.87 1.26 -12.63
CA VAL A 85 23.13 0.66 -13.08
C VAL A 85 22.90 -0.05 -14.41
N ALA A 86 23.95 -0.20 -15.21
CA ALA A 86 23.91 -0.94 -16.46
C ALA A 86 23.25 -2.32 -16.31
N ASN A 87 22.53 -2.75 -17.34
CA ASN A 87 22.12 -4.13 -17.44
C ASN A 87 23.35 -5.01 -17.65
N GLU A 88 23.52 -6.02 -16.80
CA GLU A 88 24.54 -7.03 -16.99
C GLU A 88 24.18 -7.93 -18.17
N THR A 89 25.19 -8.26 -18.99
CA THR A 89 25.05 -9.32 -19.97
C THR A 89 25.06 -10.66 -19.25
N VAL A 90 23.92 -11.34 -19.21
CA VAL A 90 23.83 -12.67 -18.61
C VAL A 90 24.66 -13.64 -19.45
N THR A 91 25.85 -13.99 -18.96
CA THR A 91 26.72 -14.97 -19.62
C THR A 91 26.41 -16.33 -19.02
N ALA A 92 25.94 -17.27 -19.84
CA ALA A 92 25.76 -18.66 -19.40
C ALA A 92 27.13 -19.22 -18.96
N LEU A 93 27.16 -19.91 -17.81
CA LEU A 93 28.32 -20.72 -17.48
C LEU A 93 28.36 -21.90 -18.47
N PRO A 94 29.54 -22.41 -18.87
CA PRO A 94 29.65 -23.43 -19.92
C PRO A 94 28.81 -24.70 -19.71
N GLU A 95 28.46 -25.01 -18.45
CA GLU A 95 27.71 -26.22 -18.05
C GLU A 95 26.38 -25.91 -17.34
N LEU A 96 26.02 -24.63 -17.18
CA LEU A 96 24.75 -24.23 -16.55
C LEU A 96 23.99 -23.28 -17.47
N PRO A 97 22.67 -23.42 -17.59
CA PRO A 97 21.88 -22.40 -18.26
C PRO A 97 22.15 -21.04 -17.59
N ALA A 98 22.16 -19.98 -18.39
CA ALA A 98 22.09 -18.62 -17.88
C ALA A 98 20.98 -18.54 -16.80
N PRO A 99 21.18 -17.80 -15.69
CA PRO A 99 20.09 -17.56 -14.75
C PRO A 99 18.88 -17.08 -15.55
N ALA A 100 17.73 -17.71 -15.30
CA ALA A 100 16.50 -17.46 -16.07
C ALA A 100 16.06 -15.99 -15.96
N GLU A 101 16.42 -15.34 -14.84
CA GLU A 101 15.96 -14.00 -14.49
C GLU A 101 17.08 -12.95 -14.48
N PRO A 102 16.88 -11.79 -15.12
CA PRO A 102 17.83 -10.69 -15.09
C PRO A 102 17.89 -10.00 -13.71
N GLY A 103 19.00 -9.31 -13.46
CA GLY A 103 19.16 -8.43 -12.30
C GLY A 103 19.50 -9.15 -11.00
N THR A 104 19.98 -10.39 -11.05
CA THR A 104 20.21 -11.22 -9.87
C THR A 104 21.52 -10.92 -9.14
N SER A 105 22.56 -10.39 -9.81
CA SER A 105 23.87 -10.12 -9.19
C SER A 105 23.79 -9.16 -8.00
N PHE A 106 24.56 -9.45 -6.96
CA PHE A 106 24.29 -8.96 -5.61
C PHE A 106 25.54 -8.39 -4.95
N GLY A 107 25.42 -7.18 -4.39
CA GLY A 107 26.44 -6.59 -3.51
C GLY A 107 27.69 -6.03 -4.17
N GLY A 108 27.84 -6.13 -5.50
CA GLY A 108 28.94 -5.50 -6.23
C GLY A 108 28.95 -3.98 -6.07
N LEU A 109 30.14 -3.40 -5.95
CA LEU A 109 30.33 -1.95 -5.85
C LEU A 109 30.08 -1.31 -7.23
N VAL A 110 29.12 -0.39 -7.31
CA VAL A 110 28.80 0.36 -8.52
C VAL A 110 29.53 1.70 -8.51
N SER A 111 29.54 2.40 -7.38
CA SER A 111 30.20 3.70 -7.23
C SER A 111 30.42 4.03 -5.75
N ASP A 112 31.36 4.90 -5.44
CA ASP A 112 31.43 5.58 -4.14
C ASP A 112 30.94 7.03 -4.30
N TYR A 113 29.98 7.42 -3.47
CA TYR A 113 29.44 8.77 -3.38
C TYR A 113 29.99 9.42 -2.12
N THR A 114 30.84 10.44 -2.26
CA THR A 114 31.50 11.13 -1.16
C THR A 114 30.92 12.52 -0.97
N ILE A 115 30.32 12.75 0.20
CA ILE A 115 29.89 14.07 0.64
C ILE A 115 31.13 14.83 1.12
N GLU A 116 31.31 16.06 0.66
CA GLU A 116 32.27 17.02 1.21
C GLU A 116 31.50 18.17 1.87
N TYR A 117 31.85 18.51 3.10
CA TYR A 117 31.23 19.61 3.84
C TYR A 117 32.05 20.90 3.72
N GLU A 118 31.46 22.05 4.03
CA GLU A 118 32.16 23.34 3.97
C GLU A 118 33.33 23.45 4.96
N ASP A 119 33.30 22.71 6.06
CA ASP A 119 34.37 22.66 7.06
C ASP A 119 35.56 21.77 6.64
N GLY A 120 35.48 21.13 5.47
CA GLY A 120 36.51 20.27 4.90
C GLY A 120 36.44 18.80 5.32
N GLU A 121 35.51 18.42 6.18
CA GLU A 121 35.22 17.00 6.43
C GLU A 121 34.64 16.33 5.19
N SER A 122 34.84 15.02 5.05
CA SER A 122 34.21 14.23 4.01
C SER A 122 33.79 12.85 4.49
N VAL A 123 32.70 12.33 3.93
CA VAL A 123 32.18 11.00 4.23
C VAL A 123 31.82 10.28 2.94
N ALA A 124 32.40 9.09 2.75
CA ALA A 124 32.14 8.23 1.61
C ALA A 124 31.02 7.22 1.88
N HIS A 125 30.18 6.99 0.88
CA HIS A 125 29.10 6.01 0.87
C HIS A 125 29.23 5.09 -0.35
N SER A 126 29.36 3.79 -0.10
CA SER A 126 29.38 2.81 -1.18
C SER A 126 27.98 2.52 -1.71
N ILE A 127 27.83 2.63 -3.02
CA ILE A 127 26.61 2.33 -3.75
C ILE A 127 26.74 0.92 -4.32
N ASN A 128 26.07 -0.01 -3.66
CA ASN A 128 26.15 -1.43 -4.02
C ASN A 128 24.91 -1.89 -4.78
N ARG A 129 25.14 -2.75 -5.78
CA ARG A 129 24.11 -3.36 -6.62
C ARG A 129 23.11 -4.15 -5.77
N ARG A 130 21.82 -3.98 -6.08
CA ARG A 130 20.65 -4.51 -5.35
C ARG A 130 20.48 -4.00 -3.92
N PHE A 131 21.34 -3.10 -3.44
CA PHE A 131 21.11 -2.35 -2.21
C PHE A 131 20.63 -0.95 -2.54
N ALA A 132 21.57 -0.08 -2.91
CA ALA A 132 21.35 1.34 -3.16
C ALA A 132 20.97 1.65 -4.62
N ILE A 133 21.21 0.72 -5.55
CA ILE A 133 20.88 0.87 -6.97
C ILE A 133 20.55 -0.50 -7.57
N GLN A 134 19.79 -0.51 -8.65
CA GLN A 134 19.52 -1.71 -9.42
C GLN A 134 19.45 -1.41 -10.92
N GLN A 135 19.69 -2.44 -11.72
CA GLN A 135 19.63 -2.35 -13.17
C GLN A 135 18.21 -2.17 -13.69
N TYR A 136 18.11 -1.65 -14.90
CA TYR A 136 16.86 -1.30 -15.55
C TYR A 136 15.90 -2.47 -15.68
N ASN A 137 16.41 -3.61 -16.15
CA ASN A 137 15.61 -4.80 -16.42
C ASN A 137 15.87 -5.83 -15.32
N ASN A 138 14.87 -6.13 -14.52
CA ASN A 138 14.93 -7.17 -13.50
C ASN A 138 13.58 -7.87 -13.36
N ASP A 139 13.59 -9.04 -12.74
CA ASP A 139 12.38 -9.83 -12.50
C ASP A 139 12.14 -10.08 -11.01
N TRP A 140 11.15 -10.91 -10.71
CA TRP A 140 10.73 -11.32 -9.38
C TRP A 140 11.90 -11.81 -8.56
N GLY A 141 11.98 -11.33 -7.32
CA GLY A 141 13.08 -11.67 -6.42
C GLY A 141 14.39 -10.93 -6.68
N SER A 142 14.49 -10.09 -7.73
CA SER A 142 15.68 -9.29 -8.05
C SER A 142 15.60 -7.83 -7.63
N SER A 143 14.56 -7.39 -6.91
CA SER A 143 14.44 -5.99 -6.46
C SER A 143 15.60 -5.49 -5.58
N ALA A 144 15.79 -4.17 -5.56
CA ALA A 144 16.67 -3.50 -4.62
C ALA A 144 16.10 -3.51 -3.19
N MET A 145 17.01 -3.46 -2.22
CA MET A 145 16.70 -3.56 -0.78
C MET A 145 16.55 -2.20 -0.11
N ALA A 146 17.47 -1.27 -0.38
CA ALA A 146 17.41 0.08 0.17
C ALA A 146 16.66 1.01 -0.79
N ALA A 147 17.01 0.98 -2.08
CA ALA A 147 16.32 1.72 -3.13
C ALA A 147 14.94 1.13 -3.45
N ILE A 148 14.07 1.96 -4.01
CA ILE A 148 12.75 1.58 -4.50
C ILE A 148 12.61 1.93 -5.98
N PRO A 149 11.81 1.20 -6.78
CA PRO A 149 11.48 1.63 -8.14
C PRO A 149 10.89 3.04 -8.14
N ALA A 150 11.26 3.89 -9.09
CA ALA A 150 10.71 5.24 -9.16
C ALA A 150 9.22 5.25 -9.54
N CYS A 151 8.73 4.23 -10.24
CA CYS A 151 7.30 4.06 -10.51
C CYS A 151 6.56 3.72 -9.22
N LYS A 152 5.36 4.28 -9.02
CA LYS A 152 4.56 4.14 -7.81
C LYS A 152 3.95 2.73 -7.72
N GLU A 153 3.90 2.15 -6.52
CA GLU A 153 2.97 1.05 -6.25
C GLU A 153 1.53 1.52 -6.40
N GLY A 154 0.61 0.60 -6.65
CA GLY A 154 -0.79 0.94 -6.86
C GLY A 154 -1.71 -0.02 -6.10
N SER A 155 -2.81 0.54 -5.61
CA SER A 155 -4.01 -0.21 -5.24
C SER A 155 -4.95 -0.17 -6.44
N TYR A 156 -5.54 -1.30 -6.80
CA TYR A 156 -6.41 -1.43 -7.96
C TYR A 156 -7.77 -1.97 -7.58
N ARG A 157 -8.74 -1.67 -8.44
CA ARG A 157 -10.07 -2.24 -8.38
C ARG A 157 -10.06 -3.68 -8.87
N SER A 158 -11.12 -4.41 -8.51
CA SER A 158 -11.39 -5.68 -9.15
C SER A 158 -11.88 -5.45 -10.58
N ASN A 159 -11.81 -6.47 -11.44
CA ASN A 159 -12.30 -6.36 -12.81
C ASN A 159 -13.80 -6.04 -12.87
N SER A 160 -14.58 -6.52 -11.89
CA SER A 160 -16.02 -6.24 -11.81
C SER A 160 -16.28 -4.78 -11.48
N GLU A 161 -15.52 -4.21 -10.54
CA GLU A 161 -15.61 -2.79 -10.19
C GLU A 161 -15.19 -1.88 -11.34
N ASP A 162 -14.09 -2.22 -12.03
CA ASP A 162 -13.69 -1.49 -13.24
C ASP A 162 -14.81 -1.55 -14.29
N SER A 163 -15.45 -2.71 -14.47
CA SER A 163 -16.57 -2.86 -15.40
C SER A 163 -17.79 -2.02 -14.99
N ILE A 164 -18.12 -1.94 -13.69
CA ILE A 164 -19.20 -1.09 -13.16
C ILE A 164 -18.92 0.39 -13.44
N LEU A 165 -17.66 0.81 -13.30
CA LEU A 165 -17.23 2.18 -13.54
C LEU A 165 -16.99 2.50 -15.02
N GLY A 166 -17.05 1.51 -15.91
CA GLY A 166 -16.73 1.67 -17.32
C GLY A 166 -15.24 1.93 -17.59
N THR A 167 -14.36 1.57 -16.67
CA THR A 167 -12.90 1.64 -16.82
C THR A 167 -12.35 0.34 -17.39
N ILE A 168 -11.14 0.40 -17.97
CA ILE A 168 -10.51 -0.77 -18.57
C ILE A 168 -10.00 -1.70 -17.46
N PRO A 169 -10.49 -2.95 -17.37
CA PRO A 169 -10.04 -3.89 -16.35
C PRO A 169 -8.54 -4.21 -16.46
N LYS A 170 -7.91 -4.50 -15.33
CA LYS A 170 -6.51 -4.95 -15.29
C LYS A 170 -6.39 -6.44 -15.63
N SER A 171 -5.15 -6.93 -15.72
CA SER A 171 -4.92 -8.37 -15.86
C SER A 171 -5.50 -9.11 -14.64
N PRO A 172 -6.03 -10.33 -14.80
CA PRO A 172 -6.71 -11.05 -13.72
C PRO A 172 -5.92 -11.13 -12.41
N GLY A 173 -4.62 -11.43 -12.46
CA GLY A 173 -3.80 -11.51 -11.24
C GLY A 173 -3.65 -10.18 -10.51
N VAL A 174 -3.54 -9.05 -11.23
CA VAL A 174 -3.50 -7.72 -10.61
C VAL A 174 -4.85 -7.34 -10.02
N ALA A 175 -5.93 -7.66 -10.73
CA ALA A 175 -7.28 -7.34 -10.30
C ALA A 175 -7.77 -8.19 -9.11
N GLU A 176 -7.28 -9.43 -8.98
CA GLU A 176 -7.59 -10.32 -7.86
C GLU A 176 -6.81 -9.92 -6.60
N CYS A 177 -5.50 -9.68 -6.72
CA CYS A 177 -4.68 -9.20 -5.61
C CYS A 177 -4.92 -7.72 -5.27
N ARG A 178 -5.49 -6.97 -6.22
CA ARG A 178 -5.86 -5.55 -6.09
C ARG A 178 -4.67 -4.65 -5.77
N ASN A 179 -3.48 -5.08 -6.15
CA ASN A 179 -2.25 -4.34 -5.91
C ASN A 179 -1.20 -4.62 -7.01
N VAL A 180 -0.33 -3.64 -7.23
CA VAL A 180 0.94 -3.82 -7.96
C VAL A 180 2.03 -3.25 -7.08
N SER A 181 3.08 -4.03 -6.87
CA SER A 181 4.18 -3.66 -5.97
C SER A 181 5.19 -2.70 -6.61
N ALA A 182 5.08 -2.47 -7.92
CA ALA A 182 6.07 -1.82 -8.79
C ALA A 182 7.42 -2.59 -8.87
N ARG A 183 7.49 -3.77 -8.23
CA ARG A 183 8.67 -4.65 -8.15
C ARG A 183 8.51 -5.95 -8.94
N ASP A 184 7.37 -6.09 -9.60
CA ASP A 184 6.79 -7.33 -10.14
C ASP A 184 6.69 -7.35 -11.67
N SER A 185 6.99 -6.26 -12.38
CA SER A 185 7.05 -6.29 -13.85
C SER A 185 8.48 -6.52 -14.39
N SER A 186 8.64 -7.40 -15.37
CA SER A 186 9.91 -7.62 -16.08
C SER A 186 9.95 -6.97 -17.47
N ASN A 187 8.85 -6.37 -17.90
CA ASN A 187 8.68 -5.94 -19.28
C ASN A 187 9.03 -4.47 -19.55
N GLN A 188 9.49 -3.71 -18.54
CA GLN A 188 9.79 -2.28 -18.71
C GLN A 188 11.05 -1.85 -17.96
N PRO A 189 12.01 -1.17 -18.64
CA PRO A 189 13.16 -0.53 -18.02
C PRO A 189 12.77 0.43 -16.89
N ARG A 190 13.48 0.37 -15.76
CA ARG A 190 13.21 1.18 -14.56
C ARG A 190 14.39 2.06 -14.16
N ALA A 191 14.07 3.18 -13.51
CA ALA A 191 14.98 3.88 -12.61
C ALA A 191 14.58 3.63 -11.15
N TYR A 192 15.53 3.84 -10.24
CA TYR A 192 15.34 3.63 -8.81
C TYR A 192 15.61 4.91 -8.04
N ILE A 193 14.85 5.10 -6.96
CA ILE A 193 15.06 6.16 -5.98
C ILE A 193 15.79 5.56 -4.77
N TYR A 194 16.94 6.13 -4.44
CA TYR A 194 17.69 5.81 -3.24
C TYR A 194 17.87 7.04 -2.37
N ALA A 195 17.52 6.94 -1.08
CA ALA A 195 17.76 7.98 -0.10
C ALA A 195 19.05 7.68 0.67
N MET A 196 20.14 8.32 0.27
CA MET A 196 21.42 8.20 0.96
C MET A 196 21.41 9.06 2.22
N PRO A 197 21.62 8.48 3.42
CA PRO A 197 21.65 9.24 4.66
C PRO A 197 22.86 10.16 4.72
N ASN A 198 22.67 11.42 5.12
CA ASN A 198 23.74 12.33 5.51
C ASN A 198 24.03 12.15 7.02
N PRO A 199 25.22 11.68 7.42
CA PRO A 199 25.59 11.53 8.84
C PRO A 199 25.65 12.84 9.63
N HIS A 200 25.76 13.99 8.93
CA HIS A 200 25.86 15.32 9.53
C HIS A 200 24.81 16.27 8.91
N PRO A 201 23.52 16.08 9.22
CA PRO A 201 22.42 16.85 8.60
C PRO A 201 22.52 18.36 8.82
N ASP A 202 23.13 18.78 9.93
CA ASP A 202 23.27 20.19 10.29
C ASP A 202 24.44 20.90 9.59
N LYS A 203 25.33 20.16 8.93
CA LYS A 203 26.50 20.71 8.23
C LYS A 203 26.15 21.11 6.79
N PRO A 204 26.52 22.33 6.35
CA PRO A 204 26.43 22.74 4.95
C PRO A 204 27.22 21.80 4.03
N LEU A 205 26.55 21.30 2.99
CA LEU A 205 27.13 20.45 1.96
C LEU A 205 27.87 21.31 0.93
N LYS A 206 29.16 21.08 0.77
CA LYS A 206 29.98 21.77 -0.23
C LYS A 206 29.86 21.10 -1.59
N SER A 207 30.15 19.81 -1.67
CA SER A 207 30.16 19.08 -2.94
C SER A 207 29.85 17.59 -2.75
N LEU A 208 29.37 16.97 -3.82
CA LEU A 208 29.23 15.52 -3.95
C LEU A 208 30.22 15.02 -5.00
N LYS A 209 31.18 14.19 -4.58
CA LYS A 209 32.10 13.50 -5.48
C LYS A 209 31.61 12.10 -5.76
N ILE A 210 31.58 11.72 -7.03
CA ILE A 210 31.06 10.44 -7.49
C ILE A 210 32.18 9.71 -8.24
N SER A 211 32.63 8.59 -7.67
CA SER A 211 33.70 7.76 -8.24
C SER A 211 33.13 6.42 -8.73
N PRO A 212 32.90 6.25 -10.03
CA PRO A 212 32.31 5.02 -10.56
C PRO A 212 33.29 3.84 -10.57
N SER A 213 32.71 2.65 -10.38
CA SER A 213 33.36 1.34 -10.54
C SER A 213 32.65 0.47 -11.59
N GLU A 214 31.35 0.69 -11.78
CA GLU A 214 30.50 0.07 -12.80
C GLU A 214 29.68 1.15 -13.52
N SER A 215 29.38 0.93 -14.79
CA SER A 215 28.61 1.88 -15.60
C SER A 215 27.22 2.11 -15.00
N SER A 216 26.86 3.36 -14.74
CA SER A 216 25.55 3.74 -14.17
C SER A 216 25.12 5.12 -14.65
N VAL A 217 23.85 5.46 -14.49
CA VAL A 217 23.29 6.75 -14.91
C VAL A 217 22.55 7.39 -13.75
N ILE A 218 22.84 8.67 -13.49
CA ILE A 218 22.05 9.53 -12.62
C ILE A 218 21.19 10.44 -13.51
N TYR A 219 19.87 10.33 -13.34
CA TYR A 219 18.87 11.14 -14.04
C TYR A 219 18.54 12.42 -13.27
N GLY A 220 18.63 12.40 -11.94
CA GLY A 220 18.31 13.54 -11.09
C GLY A 220 18.72 13.33 -9.64
N ILE A 221 18.89 14.43 -8.91
CA ILE A 221 19.15 14.45 -7.47
C ILE A 221 18.14 15.38 -6.80
N SER A 222 17.73 15.03 -5.57
CA SER A 222 16.90 15.88 -4.71
C SER A 222 17.43 15.85 -3.28
N LEU A 223 17.32 16.95 -2.55
CA LEU A 223 17.71 17.07 -1.15
C LEU A 223 16.47 17.17 -0.27
N THR A 224 16.54 16.65 0.96
CA THR A 224 15.48 16.84 1.95
C THR A 224 16.06 17.07 3.33
N GLN A 225 15.30 17.72 4.22
CA GLN A 225 15.59 17.86 5.64
C GLN A 225 14.63 17.03 6.52
N LEU A 226 13.85 16.12 5.94
CA LEU A 226 13.01 15.19 6.71
C LEU A 226 13.85 14.37 7.68
N VAL A 227 13.41 14.27 8.93
CA VAL A 227 14.12 13.50 9.96
C VAL A 227 13.90 12.00 9.75
N GLU A 228 12.66 11.61 9.49
CA GLU A 228 12.31 10.23 9.16
C GLU A 228 12.73 9.89 7.73
N HIS A 229 12.90 8.59 7.48
CA HIS A 229 13.38 8.11 6.19
C HIS A 229 12.33 8.37 5.09
N PRO A 230 12.64 9.12 4.02
CA PRO A 230 11.64 9.62 3.06
C PRO A 230 10.94 8.51 2.25
N LEU A 231 11.60 7.36 2.08
CA LEU A 231 11.09 6.20 1.30
C LEU A 231 10.56 5.04 2.18
N ARG A 232 10.31 5.27 3.47
CA ARG A 232 9.81 4.25 4.41
C ARG A 232 8.56 4.76 5.10
N PHE A 233 7.42 4.48 4.47
CA PHE A 233 6.12 4.89 4.99
C PHE A 233 5.76 4.15 6.28
N GLN A 234 4.92 4.79 7.08
CA GLN A 234 4.32 4.17 8.26
C GLN A 234 3.46 2.96 7.87
N GLN A 235 3.16 2.11 8.84
CA GLN A 235 2.18 1.05 8.68
C GLN A 235 0.83 1.64 8.26
N ARG A 236 -0.02 0.79 7.67
CA ARG A 236 -1.37 1.17 7.26
C ARG A 236 -2.12 1.86 8.41
N ARG A 237 -2.70 3.01 8.10
CA ARG A 237 -3.60 3.76 8.99
C ARG A 237 -4.94 4.01 8.32
N LYS A 238 -5.90 4.47 9.12
CA LYS A 238 -7.22 4.88 8.67
C LYS A 238 -7.53 6.28 9.19
N LEU A 239 -8.28 7.05 8.41
CA LEU A 239 -8.86 8.32 8.86
C LEU A 239 -10.25 8.51 8.25
N ILE A 240 -11.07 9.33 8.88
CA ILE A 240 -12.31 9.84 8.29
C ILE A 240 -12.05 11.26 7.81
N LEU A 241 -12.39 11.53 6.56
CA LEU A 241 -12.40 12.88 6.00
C LEU A 241 -13.84 13.32 5.74
N THR A 242 -14.22 14.48 6.29
CA THR A 242 -15.45 15.19 5.92
C THR A 242 -15.20 15.97 4.64
N LEU A 243 -15.94 15.62 3.60
CA LEU A 243 -15.81 16.18 2.27
C LEU A 243 -16.55 17.54 2.18
N PRO A 244 -15.99 18.50 1.44
CA PRO A 244 -16.68 19.76 1.15
C PRO A 244 -17.97 19.53 0.34
N GLU A 245 -18.87 20.50 0.32
CA GLU A 245 -20.06 20.44 -0.53
C GLU A 245 -19.70 20.26 -2.01
N GLY A 246 -20.55 19.53 -2.75
CA GLY A 246 -20.37 19.32 -4.19
C GLY A 246 -19.39 18.22 -4.59
N HIS A 247 -18.88 17.42 -3.64
CA HIS A 247 -18.20 16.17 -3.98
C HIS A 247 -19.19 15.12 -4.49
N GLU A 248 -18.70 14.19 -5.29
CA GLU A 248 -19.47 13.04 -5.76
C GLU A 248 -18.69 11.76 -5.48
N PHE A 249 -19.39 10.74 -4.99
CA PHE A 249 -18.88 9.38 -4.96
C PHE A 249 -19.17 8.71 -6.29
N ASN A 250 -18.28 7.84 -6.73
CA ASN A 250 -18.51 7.04 -7.93
C ASN A 250 -19.59 5.95 -7.69
N ALA A 251 -19.92 5.19 -8.73
CA ALA A 251 -21.03 4.23 -8.68
C ALA A 251 -20.86 3.08 -7.67
N ILE A 252 -19.65 2.88 -7.14
CA ILE A 252 -19.36 1.87 -6.10
C ILE A 252 -19.16 2.51 -4.71
N GLY A 253 -19.46 3.81 -4.55
CA GLY A 253 -19.33 4.51 -3.28
C GLY A 253 -17.89 4.80 -2.88
N GLU A 254 -17.00 4.97 -3.85
CA GLU A 254 -15.59 5.35 -3.62
C GLU A 254 -15.29 6.77 -4.11
N LEU A 255 -14.20 7.34 -3.60
CA LEU A 255 -13.68 8.64 -3.98
C LEU A 255 -12.38 8.45 -4.80
N ASP A 256 -12.40 8.89 -6.06
CA ASP A 256 -11.27 8.78 -6.99
C ASP A 256 -10.26 9.94 -6.89
N ASP A 257 -10.74 11.10 -6.46
CA ASP A 257 -10.05 12.38 -6.59
C ASP A 257 -9.20 12.73 -5.36
N ILE A 258 -8.48 11.74 -4.84
CA ILE A 258 -7.73 11.82 -3.58
C ILE A 258 -6.34 11.19 -3.70
N GLU A 259 -5.33 11.87 -3.17
CA GLU A 259 -3.93 11.41 -3.27
C GLU A 259 -3.06 11.95 -2.13
N PHE A 260 -1.97 11.26 -1.81
CA PHE A 260 -0.93 11.75 -0.90
C PHE A 260 0.33 12.12 -1.67
N ASP A 261 1.01 13.20 -1.26
CA ASP A 261 2.32 13.53 -1.84
C ASP A 261 3.37 12.45 -1.52
N LEU A 262 3.48 12.06 -0.25
CA LEU A 262 4.45 11.07 0.22
C LEU A 262 3.75 9.82 0.77
N GLY A 263 3.07 9.09 -0.12
CA GLY A 263 2.44 7.83 0.24
C GLY A 263 1.46 7.30 -0.78
N ASN A 264 0.59 6.41 -0.33
CA ASN A 264 -0.44 5.80 -1.15
C ASN A 264 -1.79 5.80 -0.44
N VAL A 265 -2.83 6.07 -1.23
CA VAL A 265 -4.20 5.70 -0.88
C VAL A 265 -4.36 4.19 -1.12
N ILE A 266 -4.79 3.47 -0.09
CA ILE A 266 -5.11 2.05 -0.19
C ILE A 266 -6.57 1.88 -0.59
N SER A 267 -7.47 2.64 0.04
CA SER A 267 -8.86 2.80 -0.40
C SER A 267 -9.48 4.06 0.19
N ALA A 268 -10.44 4.66 -0.50
CA ALA A 268 -11.24 5.78 -0.01
C ALA A 268 -12.72 5.49 -0.30
N ARG A 269 -13.46 5.01 0.72
CA ARG A 269 -14.84 4.53 0.58
C ARG A 269 -15.78 5.35 1.43
N GLN A 270 -17.03 5.53 1.01
CA GLN A 270 -18.07 6.10 1.86
C GLN A 270 -18.04 5.45 3.24
N GLN A 271 -18.07 6.28 4.28
CA GLN A 271 -18.15 5.78 5.64
C GLN A 271 -19.49 5.05 5.83
N LEU A 272 -19.45 3.88 6.46
CA LEU A 272 -20.65 3.16 6.91
C LEU A 272 -21.07 3.68 8.29
N LEU A 273 -22.35 3.98 8.44
CA LEU A 273 -22.93 4.56 9.65
C LEU A 273 -23.90 3.55 10.26
N TYR A 274 -23.42 2.78 11.23
CA TYR A 274 -24.22 1.84 11.98
C TYR A 274 -25.08 2.58 13.03
N LYS A 275 -26.37 2.27 13.06
CA LYS A 275 -27.34 2.77 14.04
C LYS A 275 -28.08 1.59 14.64
N ASP A 276 -28.42 1.71 15.92
CA ASP A 276 -29.25 0.71 16.62
C ASP A 276 -28.70 -0.73 16.47
N TRP A 277 -27.38 -0.90 16.54
CA TRP A 277 -26.69 -2.19 16.27
C TRP A 277 -27.23 -3.36 17.11
N THR A 278 -27.72 -3.11 18.32
CA THR A 278 -28.27 -4.12 19.23
C THR A 278 -29.79 -4.27 19.13
N ALA A 279 -30.45 -3.66 18.15
CA ALA A 279 -31.90 -3.77 17.95
C ALA A 279 -32.32 -5.19 17.53
N ASP A 280 -33.60 -5.52 17.51
CA ASP A 280 -34.12 -6.86 17.19
C ASP A 280 -34.42 -7.18 15.69
N PRO A 281 -34.16 -6.33 14.66
CA PRO A 281 -34.44 -6.76 13.29
C PRO A 281 -33.44 -7.83 12.83
N VAL A 282 -33.89 -8.77 12.02
CA VAL A 282 -33.05 -9.91 11.57
C VAL A 282 -31.83 -9.46 10.76
N ASP A 283 -31.94 -8.35 10.03
CA ASP A 283 -30.88 -7.78 9.19
C ASP A 283 -30.70 -6.30 9.53
N VAL A 284 -29.50 -5.92 10.00
CA VAL A 284 -29.14 -4.53 10.31
C VAL A 284 -28.10 -4.05 9.31
N GLN A 285 -28.54 -3.16 8.42
CA GLN A 285 -27.69 -2.56 7.40
C GLN A 285 -27.26 -1.14 7.82
N PRO A 286 -25.99 -0.77 7.63
CA PRO A 286 -25.54 0.60 7.87
C PRO A 286 -26.04 1.54 6.78
N ASP A 287 -26.23 2.82 7.15
CA ASP A 287 -26.37 3.87 6.15
C ASP A 287 -25.00 4.18 5.53
N ARG A 288 -24.97 4.58 4.26
CA ARG A 288 -23.76 5.15 3.65
C ARG A 288 -23.75 6.66 3.87
N SER A 289 -22.64 7.18 4.38
CA SER A 289 -22.49 8.61 4.58
C SER A 289 -22.56 9.37 3.27
N ALA A 290 -23.28 10.49 3.28
CA ALA A 290 -23.40 11.39 2.13
C ALA A 290 -22.21 12.35 2.01
N ASN A 291 -21.36 12.47 3.04
CA ASN A 291 -20.29 13.48 3.07
C ASN A 291 -19.02 13.09 3.82
N THR A 292 -18.90 11.85 4.30
CA THR A 292 -17.67 11.37 4.94
C THR A 292 -17.13 10.15 4.21
N VAL A 293 -15.81 10.13 4.08
CA VAL A 293 -15.06 9.04 3.47
C VAL A 293 -14.10 8.45 4.49
N LEU A 294 -14.10 7.12 4.61
CA LEU A 294 -13.10 6.36 5.34
C LEU A 294 -11.94 6.06 4.38
N ILE A 295 -10.77 6.57 4.73
CA ILE A 295 -9.56 6.46 3.92
C ILE A 295 -8.59 5.52 4.62
N GLU A 296 -8.21 4.43 3.96
CA GLU A 296 -7.06 3.62 4.34
C GLU A 296 -5.84 4.08 3.56
N TYR A 297 -4.70 4.26 4.23
CA TYR A 297 -3.51 4.83 3.61
C TYR A 297 -2.21 4.34 4.26
N ALA A 298 -1.10 4.54 3.57
CA ALA A 298 0.26 4.37 4.10
C ALA A 298 1.16 5.48 3.58
N THR A 299 1.68 6.31 4.47
CA THR A 299 2.40 7.56 4.13
C THR A 299 3.60 7.82 5.02
N HIS A 300 4.45 8.75 4.60
CA HIS A 300 5.39 9.43 5.48
C HIS A 300 4.63 10.26 6.53
N PRO A 301 5.13 10.41 7.78
CA PRO A 301 4.46 11.23 8.81
C PRO A 301 4.20 12.68 8.38
N ALA A 302 5.12 13.25 7.60
CA ALA A 302 5.03 14.61 7.09
C ALA A 302 4.24 14.76 5.76
N ALA A 303 3.54 13.71 5.32
CA ALA A 303 2.77 13.75 4.08
C ALA A 303 1.53 14.64 4.22
N LYS A 304 1.12 15.22 3.08
CA LYS A 304 -0.15 15.94 2.93
C LYS A 304 -1.11 15.12 2.09
N LEU A 305 -2.37 15.13 2.51
CA LEU A 305 -3.49 14.62 1.74
C LEU A 305 -4.01 15.72 0.82
N TYR A 306 -4.25 15.38 -0.43
CA TYR A 306 -4.82 16.27 -1.43
C TYR A 306 -6.13 15.73 -1.96
N LEU A 307 -7.13 16.61 -2.01
CA LEU A 307 -8.45 16.35 -2.52
C LEU A 307 -8.70 17.29 -3.70
N LYS A 308 -9.05 16.74 -4.87
CA LYS A 308 -9.56 17.56 -5.97
C LYS A 308 -10.99 17.99 -5.66
N THR A 309 -11.28 19.24 -5.95
CA THR A 309 -12.58 19.88 -5.74
C THR A 309 -12.95 20.64 -7.00
N GLY A 310 -14.22 21.04 -7.15
CA GLY A 310 -14.65 21.85 -8.30
C GLY A 310 -13.85 23.14 -8.48
N ASP A 311 -13.35 23.71 -7.37
CA ASP A 311 -12.60 24.97 -7.32
C ASP A 311 -11.08 24.81 -7.34
N GLY A 312 -10.56 23.59 -7.55
CA GLY A 312 -9.13 23.29 -7.58
C GLY A 312 -8.75 22.15 -6.63
N GLN A 313 -7.76 22.36 -5.77
CA GLN A 313 -7.22 21.33 -4.90
C GLN A 313 -7.13 21.83 -3.46
N LYS A 314 -7.67 21.04 -2.53
CA LYS A 314 -7.57 21.30 -1.10
C LYS A 314 -6.56 20.34 -0.49
N SER A 315 -5.72 20.85 0.41
CA SER A 315 -4.72 20.04 1.12
C SER A 315 -5.03 19.94 2.60
N TYR A 316 -4.65 18.82 3.21
CA TYR A 316 -4.80 18.53 4.63
C TYR A 316 -3.48 17.98 5.16
N ASP A 317 -3.04 18.51 6.30
CA ASP A 317 -1.79 18.11 6.95
C ASP A 317 -2.05 17.00 7.97
N LEU A 318 -1.40 15.85 7.79
CA LEU A 318 -1.55 14.69 8.69
C LEU A 318 -0.99 14.94 10.10
N LEU A 319 -0.06 15.90 10.27
CA LEU A 319 0.46 16.27 11.58
C LEU A 319 -0.53 17.14 12.37
N ASN A 320 -1.49 17.77 11.67
CA ASN A 320 -2.41 18.75 12.22
C ASN A 320 -3.86 18.36 11.89
N LEU A 321 -4.28 17.22 12.45
CA LEU A 321 -5.67 16.78 12.37
C LEU A 321 -6.62 17.83 12.96
N ASN A 322 -7.81 17.95 12.37
CA ASN A 322 -8.82 18.91 12.76
C ASN A 322 -10.22 18.29 12.64
N GLU A 323 -11.27 19.07 12.91
CA GLU A 323 -12.65 18.56 12.89
C GLU A 323 -13.07 17.94 11.54
N ALA A 324 -12.44 18.33 10.43
CA ALA A 324 -12.72 17.75 9.13
C ALA A 324 -11.97 16.43 8.88
N MET A 325 -10.91 16.12 9.63
CA MET A 325 -10.06 14.96 9.43
C MET A 325 -9.78 14.26 10.75
N LEU A 326 -10.50 13.17 11.00
CA LEU A 326 -10.48 12.43 12.26
C LEU A 326 -9.62 11.17 12.11
N ASP A 327 -8.71 10.96 13.06
CA ASP A 327 -7.93 9.72 13.13
C ASP A 327 -8.86 8.54 13.46
N VAL A 328 -8.60 7.39 12.85
CA VAL A 328 -9.28 6.14 13.22
C VAL A 328 -8.27 5.23 13.89
N SER A 329 -8.60 4.79 15.10
CA SER A 329 -7.71 3.98 15.94
C SER A 329 -7.19 2.76 15.18
N PRO A 330 -5.87 2.51 15.19
CA PRO A 330 -5.30 1.39 14.48
C PRO A 330 -5.69 0.06 15.15
N ALA A 331 -6.06 -0.91 14.32
CA ALA A 331 -6.46 -2.23 14.77
C ALA A 331 -5.23 -3.16 14.87
N HIS A 332 -4.45 -3.00 15.94
CA HIS A 332 -3.17 -3.68 16.14
C HIS A 332 -3.15 -4.63 17.36
N ARG A 333 -4.20 -4.67 18.18
CA ARG A 333 -4.27 -5.53 19.36
C ARG A 333 -4.78 -6.91 18.95
N PRO A 334 -3.95 -7.97 18.92
CA PRO A 334 -4.46 -9.31 18.66
C PRO A 334 -5.31 -9.77 19.85
N VAL A 335 -6.56 -10.13 19.60
CA VAL A 335 -7.51 -10.68 20.57
C VAL A 335 -7.99 -12.04 20.07
N LYS A 336 -7.93 -13.06 20.93
CA LYS A 336 -8.52 -14.36 20.62
C LYS A 336 -10.03 -14.26 20.73
N ILE A 337 -10.74 -14.58 19.67
CA ILE A 337 -12.19 -14.71 19.68
C ILE A 337 -12.54 -16.18 19.79
N ARG A 338 -13.48 -16.51 20.66
CA ARG A 338 -14.04 -17.86 20.78
C ARG A 338 -15.56 -17.79 20.79
N VAL A 339 -16.21 -18.69 20.07
CA VAL A 339 -17.67 -18.81 19.99
C VAL A 339 -18.05 -20.24 20.31
N ILE A 340 -18.87 -20.41 21.33
CA ILE A 340 -19.27 -21.72 21.85
C ILE A 340 -20.78 -21.87 21.89
N ASP A 341 -21.25 -23.10 21.75
CA ASP A 341 -22.61 -23.46 22.12
C ASP A 341 -22.76 -23.45 23.66
N LYS A 342 -23.80 -22.78 24.15
CA LYS A 342 -24.00 -22.51 25.58
C LYS A 342 -24.11 -23.77 26.42
N ASP A 343 -24.76 -24.81 25.89
CA ASP A 343 -25.05 -26.05 26.61
C ASP A 343 -23.87 -27.04 26.55
N SER A 344 -23.36 -27.31 25.36
CA SER A 344 -22.27 -28.27 25.14
C SER A 344 -20.89 -27.70 25.49
N ARG A 345 -20.74 -26.36 25.50
CA ARG A 345 -19.47 -25.63 25.71
C ARG A 345 -18.42 -25.90 24.63
N VAL A 346 -18.82 -26.49 23.51
CA VAL A 346 -17.94 -26.81 22.37
C VAL A 346 -17.88 -25.59 21.45
N ALA A 347 -16.71 -25.36 20.86
CA ALA A 347 -16.55 -24.33 19.83
C ALA A 347 -17.34 -24.73 18.58
N VAL A 348 -18.08 -23.77 18.02
CA VAL A 348 -19.00 -24.04 16.91
C VAL A 348 -18.71 -23.13 15.73
N GLY A 349 -18.81 -23.68 14.52
CA GLY A 349 -18.65 -22.89 13.30
C GLY A 349 -19.68 -21.75 13.26
N VAL A 350 -19.30 -20.56 12.83
CA VAL A 350 -20.24 -19.43 12.73
C VAL A 350 -19.86 -18.54 11.57
N ARG A 351 -20.83 -17.75 11.13
CA ARG A 351 -20.59 -16.55 10.36
C ARG A 351 -20.50 -15.36 11.31
N ILE A 352 -19.46 -14.54 11.16
CA ILE A 352 -19.13 -13.46 12.09
C ILE A 352 -18.76 -12.17 11.36
N HIS A 353 -19.25 -11.05 11.87
CA HIS A 353 -18.92 -9.70 11.41
C HIS A 353 -18.39 -8.89 12.60
N PHE A 354 -17.37 -8.07 12.35
CA PHE A 354 -16.90 -7.07 13.30
C PHE A 354 -16.77 -5.71 12.61
N HIS A 355 -17.13 -4.65 13.31
CA HIS A 355 -16.79 -3.30 12.89
C HIS A 355 -16.31 -2.44 14.06
N GLY A 356 -15.51 -1.43 13.75
CA GLY A 356 -15.07 -0.42 14.72
C GLY A 356 -16.05 0.75 14.83
N GLU A 357 -15.71 1.71 15.69
CA GLU A 357 -16.53 2.92 15.92
C GLU A 357 -16.59 3.84 14.69
N ALA A 358 -15.63 3.74 13.77
CA ALA A 358 -15.67 4.47 12.51
C ALA A 358 -16.52 3.78 11.42
N GLY A 359 -17.12 2.62 11.74
CA GLY A 359 -17.90 1.80 10.80
C GLY A 359 -17.03 1.01 9.82
N GLU A 360 -15.73 0.91 10.10
CA GLU A 360 -14.79 0.12 9.32
C GLU A 360 -14.93 -1.36 9.65
N TYR A 361 -15.00 -2.21 8.62
CA TYR A 361 -14.94 -3.66 8.79
C TYR A 361 -13.60 -4.08 9.40
N LEU A 362 -13.66 -4.98 10.37
CA LEU A 362 -12.52 -5.56 11.09
C LEU A 362 -12.49 -7.07 10.80
N PRO A 363 -11.89 -7.52 9.68
CA PRO A 363 -11.85 -8.93 9.35
C PRO A 363 -11.00 -9.72 10.37
N PRO A 364 -11.40 -10.96 10.69
CA PRO A 364 -10.49 -11.91 11.32
C PRO A 364 -9.18 -12.06 10.53
N LYS A 365 -8.10 -12.37 11.23
CA LYS A 365 -6.77 -12.47 10.63
C LYS A 365 -6.73 -13.57 9.56
N GLY A 366 -6.39 -13.18 8.34
CA GLY A 366 -6.36 -14.07 7.17
C GLY A 366 -7.51 -13.83 6.18
N ASN A 367 -8.54 -13.09 6.58
CA ASN A 367 -9.67 -12.70 5.73
C ASN A 367 -9.42 -11.35 5.02
N HIS A 368 -10.17 -11.12 3.94
CA HIS A 368 -10.10 -9.93 3.12
C HIS A 368 -10.69 -8.70 3.84
N ARG A 369 -10.08 -7.54 3.62
CA ARG A 369 -10.59 -6.23 4.10
C ARG A 369 -11.65 -5.61 3.18
N LYS A 370 -11.93 -6.28 2.08
CA LYS A 370 -12.92 -5.91 1.08
C LYS A 370 -13.35 -7.20 0.42
N VAL A 371 -14.40 -7.81 0.95
CA VAL A 371 -14.98 -9.03 0.39
C VAL A 371 -15.44 -8.73 -1.04
N ASN A 372 -15.16 -9.63 -1.97
CA ASN A 372 -15.61 -9.46 -3.34
C ASN A 372 -16.88 -10.28 -3.57
N ASP A 373 -18.00 -9.58 -3.64
CA ASP A 373 -19.35 -10.13 -3.80
C ASP A 373 -19.70 -10.50 -5.26
N ASN A 374 -18.76 -10.34 -6.19
CA ASN A 374 -19.00 -10.59 -7.60
C ASN A 374 -18.75 -12.06 -7.97
N TRP A 375 -19.50 -12.49 -8.99
CA TRP A 375 -19.49 -13.87 -9.46
C TRP A 375 -18.08 -14.34 -9.88
N PHE A 376 -17.65 -15.51 -9.38
CA PHE A 376 -16.34 -16.12 -9.65
C PHE A 376 -15.11 -15.34 -9.15
N MET A 377 -15.27 -14.37 -8.25
CA MET A 377 -14.15 -13.51 -7.83
C MET A 377 -13.64 -13.76 -6.40
N ASP A 378 -14.37 -14.50 -5.56
CA ASP A 378 -13.99 -14.83 -4.18
C ASP A 378 -14.53 -16.21 -3.78
N ASN A 379 -13.68 -17.08 -3.22
CA ASN A 379 -14.06 -18.43 -2.77
C ASN A 379 -13.51 -18.73 -1.35
N TYR A 380 -13.20 -17.70 -0.56
CA TYR A 380 -12.33 -17.81 0.61
C TYR A 380 -13.06 -17.89 1.97
N GLY A 381 -14.32 -18.34 2.00
CA GLY A 381 -15.08 -18.52 3.25
C GLY A 381 -15.52 -17.18 3.87
N GLU A 382 -15.93 -16.26 3.01
CA GLU A 382 -16.42 -14.93 3.35
C GLU A 382 -17.76 -14.68 2.67
N PHE A 383 -18.53 -13.76 3.22
CA PHE A 383 -19.89 -13.50 2.77
C PHE A 383 -20.20 -12.02 2.87
N ALA A 384 -20.76 -11.45 1.80
CA ALA A 384 -21.26 -10.08 1.80
C ALA A 384 -22.80 -10.12 1.87
N ASN A 385 -23.37 -9.41 2.85
CA ASN A 385 -24.81 -9.17 2.95
C ASN A 385 -25.08 -7.67 2.91
N GLY A 386 -25.48 -7.18 1.74
CA GLY A 386 -25.66 -5.74 1.52
C GLY A 386 -24.35 -4.99 1.72
N ALA A 387 -24.26 -4.14 2.74
CA ALA A 387 -23.05 -3.40 3.08
C ALA A 387 -22.18 -4.06 4.18
N ASN A 388 -22.65 -5.17 4.77
CA ASN A 388 -21.91 -5.89 5.80
C ASN A 388 -21.08 -7.01 5.21
N ASP A 389 -19.79 -7.01 5.54
CA ASP A 389 -18.85 -8.09 5.21
C ASP A 389 -18.74 -9.06 6.40
N TYR A 390 -18.77 -10.36 6.15
CA TYR A 390 -18.66 -11.41 7.15
C TYR A 390 -17.55 -12.40 6.78
N ALA A 391 -17.02 -13.07 7.81
CA ALA A 391 -16.15 -14.23 7.67
C ALA A 391 -16.80 -15.47 8.31
N TYR A 392 -16.54 -16.65 7.76
CA TYR A 392 -16.82 -17.90 8.46
C TYR A 392 -15.61 -18.31 9.30
N ILE A 393 -15.85 -18.80 10.51
CA ILE A 393 -14.81 -19.33 11.42
C ILE A 393 -15.24 -20.67 11.99
N HIS A 394 -14.29 -21.55 12.33
CA HIS A 394 -14.55 -22.82 13.04
C HIS A 394 -14.75 -22.61 14.57
N GLY A 395 -15.37 -21.49 14.96
CA GLY A 395 -15.61 -21.12 16.36
C GLY A 395 -14.44 -20.46 17.08
N GLU A 396 -13.27 -20.35 16.47
CA GLU A 396 -12.16 -19.54 17.00
C GLU A 396 -11.47 -18.75 15.88
N CYS A 397 -11.04 -17.53 16.18
CA CYS A 397 -10.18 -16.74 15.30
C CYS A 397 -9.33 -15.74 16.10
N ILE A 398 -8.40 -15.08 15.40
CA ILE A 398 -7.68 -13.92 15.95
C ILE A 398 -8.22 -12.67 15.27
N LEU A 399 -8.66 -11.70 16.06
CA LEU A 399 -9.05 -10.37 15.61
C LEU A 399 -7.93 -9.39 15.97
N ASP A 400 -7.30 -8.76 14.99
CA ASP A 400 -6.44 -7.60 15.24
C ASP A 400 -7.38 -6.39 15.43
N ALA A 401 -7.66 -6.01 16.69
CA ALA A 401 -8.68 -5.04 17.09
C ALA A 401 -8.10 -3.66 17.45
N PRO A 402 -8.87 -2.57 17.30
CA PRO A 402 -8.51 -1.27 17.88
C PRO A 402 -8.71 -1.28 19.39
N LEU A 403 -7.99 -0.42 20.11
CA LEU A 403 -8.36 -0.10 21.49
C LEU A 403 -9.63 0.75 21.48
N GLY A 404 -10.61 0.40 22.31
CA GLY A 404 -11.94 1.04 22.33
C GLY A 404 -13.06 0.04 22.09
N THR A 405 -14.19 0.54 21.58
CA THR A 405 -15.39 -0.28 21.36
C THR A 405 -15.29 -1.04 20.04
N VAL A 406 -15.59 -2.33 20.07
CA VAL A 406 -15.76 -3.18 18.90
C VAL A 406 -17.17 -3.76 18.91
N TYR A 407 -17.82 -3.74 17.75
CA TYR A 407 -19.16 -4.29 17.55
C TYR A 407 -19.04 -5.65 16.86
N VAL A 408 -19.92 -6.58 17.21
CA VAL A 408 -19.94 -7.93 16.66
C VAL A 408 -21.35 -8.35 16.29
N GLU A 409 -21.47 -9.10 15.19
CA GLU A 409 -22.63 -9.93 14.86
C GLU A 409 -22.17 -11.36 14.65
N ILE A 410 -22.88 -12.31 15.27
CA ILE A 410 -22.63 -13.74 15.14
C ILE A 410 -23.93 -14.43 14.74
N THR A 411 -23.90 -15.14 13.62
CA THR A 411 -25.04 -15.91 13.11
C THR A 411 -24.65 -17.38 12.93
N ARG A 412 -25.60 -18.28 13.25
CA ARG A 412 -25.44 -19.72 13.07
C ARG A 412 -26.78 -20.40 12.77
N GLY A 413 -27.03 -20.69 11.50
CA GLY A 413 -28.25 -21.38 11.06
C GLY A 413 -29.54 -20.74 11.55
N TYR A 414 -30.62 -21.53 11.62
CA TYR A 414 -31.97 -21.03 11.95
C TYR A 414 -32.47 -21.36 13.35
N GLU A 415 -31.71 -22.16 14.12
CA GLU A 415 -32.11 -22.57 15.48
C GLU A 415 -31.47 -21.70 16.58
N ILE A 416 -30.50 -20.85 16.22
CA ILE A 416 -29.81 -19.92 17.10
C ILE A 416 -30.29 -18.49 16.78
N ALA A 417 -30.58 -17.70 17.81
CA ALA A 417 -30.86 -16.28 17.61
C ALA A 417 -29.55 -15.54 17.25
N PRO A 418 -29.52 -14.68 16.22
CA PRO A 418 -28.36 -13.84 15.94
C PRO A 418 -27.92 -13.06 17.18
N LEU A 419 -26.64 -13.13 17.50
CA LEU A 419 -26.04 -12.35 18.59
C LEU A 419 -25.48 -11.06 18.01
N ARG A 420 -26.00 -9.91 18.45
CA ARG A 420 -25.44 -8.58 18.14
C ARG A 420 -25.17 -7.82 19.41
N GLU A 421 -23.89 -7.53 19.66
CA GLU A 421 -23.44 -6.79 20.83
C GLU A 421 -22.16 -5.98 20.56
N SER A 422 -21.64 -5.34 21.61
CA SER A 422 -20.38 -4.61 21.60
C SER A 422 -19.54 -4.98 22.81
N PHE A 423 -18.22 -4.99 22.65
CA PHE A 423 -17.27 -5.20 23.73
C PHE A 423 -16.15 -4.17 23.69
N THR A 424 -15.52 -3.92 24.83
CA THR A 424 -14.39 -2.99 24.93
C THR A 424 -13.08 -3.76 24.88
N VAL A 425 -12.15 -3.30 24.05
CA VAL A 425 -10.78 -3.80 23.96
C VAL A 425 -9.83 -2.80 24.60
N ASP A 426 -9.06 -3.26 25.58
CA ASP A 426 -7.97 -2.53 26.20
C ASP A 426 -6.61 -3.24 25.98
N ALA A 427 -5.55 -2.73 26.60
CA ALA A 427 -4.21 -3.30 26.49
C ALA A 427 -4.12 -4.73 27.04
N ASP A 428 -4.95 -5.08 28.03
CA ASP A 428 -4.90 -6.37 28.76
C ASP A 428 -5.89 -7.41 28.19
N THR A 429 -6.75 -7.00 27.25
CA THR A 429 -7.72 -7.86 26.58
C THR A 429 -7.04 -8.90 25.69
N ASN A 430 -7.04 -10.17 26.13
CA ASN A 430 -6.41 -11.28 25.40
C ASN A 430 -7.41 -12.22 24.73
N GLU A 431 -8.59 -12.40 25.31
CA GLU A 431 -9.62 -13.33 24.82
C GLU A 431 -11.02 -12.74 25.08
N ILE A 432 -11.91 -12.92 24.11
CA ILE A 432 -13.35 -12.67 24.23
C ILE A 432 -14.08 -13.96 23.83
N CYS A 433 -15.04 -14.38 24.65
CA CYS A 433 -15.79 -15.60 24.44
C CYS A 433 -17.29 -15.29 24.35
N PHE A 434 -17.92 -15.70 23.26
CA PHE A 434 -19.35 -15.53 23.00
C PHE A 434 -20.07 -16.87 23.14
N GLU A 435 -21.25 -16.84 23.74
CA GLU A 435 -22.07 -18.03 23.97
C GLU A 435 -23.35 -17.96 23.14
N LEU A 436 -23.56 -18.98 22.31
CA LEU A 436 -24.75 -19.09 21.47
C LEU A 436 -25.79 -19.96 22.15
N GLU A 437 -27.00 -19.42 22.26
CA GLU A 437 -28.15 -20.11 22.82
C GLU A 437 -29.08 -20.61 21.72
N ARG A 438 -29.40 -21.90 21.77
CA ARG A 438 -30.41 -22.49 20.90
C ARG A 438 -31.80 -22.11 21.40
N VAL A 439 -32.52 -21.36 20.58
CA VAL A 439 -33.86 -20.84 20.90
C VAL A 439 -34.98 -21.63 20.23
N LEU A 440 -34.66 -22.46 19.24
CA LEU A 440 -35.60 -23.36 18.57
C LEU A 440 -35.06 -24.80 18.56
N ASP A 441 -35.97 -25.76 18.70
CA ASP A 441 -35.65 -27.20 18.78
C ASP A 441 -36.29 -27.97 17.62
N TRP A 442 -35.97 -27.57 16.39
CA TRP A 442 -36.47 -28.18 15.16
C TRP A 442 -35.90 -29.59 14.95
N ARG A 443 -34.60 -29.79 15.21
CA ARG A 443 -33.95 -31.09 15.04
C ARG A 443 -34.54 -32.19 15.91
N ASN A 444 -34.77 -31.96 17.20
CA ASN A 444 -35.38 -32.99 18.06
C ASN A 444 -36.85 -33.24 17.70
N ARG A 445 -37.48 -32.31 16.95
CA ARG A 445 -38.83 -32.46 16.41
C ARG A 445 -38.86 -33.12 15.03
N GLY A 446 -37.72 -33.59 14.53
CA GLY A 446 -37.61 -34.31 13.26
C GLY A 446 -37.53 -33.42 12.02
N TRP A 447 -37.26 -32.12 12.19
CA TRP A 447 -36.98 -31.20 11.09
C TRP A 447 -35.47 -31.06 10.85
N VAL A 448 -35.07 -30.85 9.61
CA VAL A 448 -33.66 -30.66 9.24
C VAL A 448 -33.55 -29.38 8.42
N THR A 449 -32.62 -28.51 8.82
CA THR A 449 -32.18 -27.38 8.00
C THR A 449 -31.20 -27.89 6.96
N ALA A 450 -31.40 -27.52 5.70
CA ALA A 450 -30.48 -27.86 4.62
C ALA A 450 -30.30 -26.66 3.70
N ASP A 451 -29.09 -26.51 3.18
CA ASP A 451 -28.85 -25.65 2.03
C ASP A 451 -29.28 -26.39 0.76
N THR A 452 -30.15 -25.77 -0.02
CA THR A 452 -30.67 -26.35 -1.26
C THR A 452 -29.90 -25.90 -2.51
N HIS A 453 -29.01 -24.91 -2.38
CA HIS A 453 -28.37 -24.28 -3.53
C HIS A 453 -27.03 -23.62 -3.18
N VAL A 454 -25.93 -24.27 -3.57
CA VAL A 454 -24.56 -23.78 -3.37
C VAL A 454 -23.82 -23.59 -4.69
N HIS A 455 -22.85 -22.68 -4.71
CA HIS A 455 -22.04 -22.38 -5.88
C HIS A 455 -20.55 -22.32 -5.54
N PHE A 456 -19.72 -22.94 -6.38
CA PHE A 456 -18.25 -22.72 -6.45
C PHE A 456 -17.44 -22.97 -5.17
N LEU A 457 -17.96 -23.79 -4.25
CA LEU A 457 -17.25 -24.10 -3.01
C LEU A 457 -16.13 -25.14 -3.23
N SER A 458 -14.97 -24.86 -2.64
CA SER A 458 -14.00 -25.92 -2.37
C SER A 458 -14.55 -26.86 -1.29
N PRO A 459 -14.12 -28.14 -1.24
CA PRO A 459 -14.55 -29.04 -0.17
C PRO A 459 -14.29 -28.49 1.24
N ALA A 460 -13.19 -27.77 1.44
CA ALA A 460 -12.86 -27.17 2.74
C ALA A 460 -13.81 -26.01 3.08
N THR A 461 -14.09 -25.15 2.11
CA THR A 461 -15.04 -24.04 2.27
C THR A 461 -16.46 -24.56 2.53
N ALA A 462 -16.89 -25.60 1.81
CA ALA A 462 -18.22 -26.21 2.02
C ALA A 462 -18.39 -26.79 3.43
N VAL A 463 -17.34 -27.39 4.00
CA VAL A 463 -17.36 -27.87 5.39
C VAL A 463 -17.49 -26.68 6.35
N LEU A 464 -16.68 -25.64 6.18
CA LEU A 464 -16.69 -24.45 7.02
C LEU A 464 -18.04 -23.72 6.98
N GLU A 465 -18.57 -23.46 5.79
CA GLU A 465 -19.87 -22.79 5.61
C GLU A 465 -21.02 -23.66 6.13
N GLY A 466 -21.00 -24.97 5.85
CA GLY A 466 -22.02 -25.88 6.36
C GLY A 466 -22.01 -26.01 7.89
N GLU A 467 -20.83 -25.92 8.51
CA GLU A 467 -20.71 -25.81 9.97
C GLU A 467 -21.26 -24.47 10.45
N GLY A 468 -20.92 -23.37 9.79
CA GLY A 468 -21.37 -22.01 10.11
C GLY A 468 -22.87 -21.80 10.00
N GLU A 469 -23.50 -22.36 8.98
CA GLU A 469 -24.94 -22.28 8.73
C GLU A 469 -25.72 -23.42 9.42
N ASP A 470 -25.04 -24.26 10.18
CA ASP A 470 -25.63 -25.38 10.93
C ASP A 470 -26.47 -26.31 10.04
N VAL A 471 -25.94 -26.67 8.86
CA VAL A 471 -26.57 -27.56 7.87
C VAL A 471 -25.79 -28.86 7.60
N ASN A 472 -24.66 -29.05 8.30
CA ASN A 472 -23.86 -30.28 8.26
C ASN A 472 -24.36 -31.38 9.21
#